data_AF-A0A711ZQ51-F1
#
_entry.id   AF-A0A711ZQ51-F1
#
_cell.length_a   1.000
_cell.length_b   1.000
_cell.length_c   1.000
_cell.angle_alpha   90.00
_cell.angle_beta   90.00
_cell.angle_gamma   90.00
#
_symmetry.space_group_name_H-M   'P 1'
#
loop_
_entity.id
_entity.type
_entity.pdbx_description
1 polymer ?
#
loop_
_entity_poly.entity_id
_entity_poly.type
_entity_poly.pdbx_seq_one_letter_code
_entity_poly.pdbx_strand_id
1 'polypeptide(L)'
;MPTHLVWFRRDLRLQDNLALAAACRDASARVLALYISTPAQWQAHDMAPRQAAFISAQLNALQTALAEKGIPLLFHEVADFNASIETVKNVCRQHDVSHLFYNYQYEFNERQRDAAVEKTLPSVICEGFDDSVILAPGAVMTGNHEMYKVFTPFKNAWLKRLKEDIPPCVPAPKIRVSGALSTPLTPVSLNYPQQAFDAALFPVEENAVIAQLRQFCAQGADEYALRRDFPAVDGTSRLSASLATGGLSPRQCLHRLLAEQPQALDGGPGSVWLNELIWREFYRHLMTWYPALCKHQPFIRWTKRVAWQENPHYFQAWQKGETGYPIVDAAMRQLNATGWMHNRLRTITASFLVKDLLIDWRLGERYFMSQLIDGDLAANNGGWQWAASTGTDAAPYFRIFNPTTQGERFDRDGEFIRQWLPALRDIPGKAIHEPWRWAEKAGVVLDYPRPIVEHKQARIATLSAYEAARKGA
;
A
#
# COMPACT_ATOMS: atom_id res chain seq x y z
N MET A 1 -26.01 -19.93 24.31
CA MET A 1 -24.58 -19.57 24.18
C MET A 1 -24.47 -18.62 23.01
N PRO A 2 -23.91 -17.40 23.17
CA PRO A 2 -23.77 -16.47 22.06
C PRO A 2 -22.85 -17.07 20.98
N THR A 3 -23.15 -16.77 19.72
CA THR A 3 -22.27 -17.06 18.59
C THR A 3 -21.68 -15.75 18.08
N HIS A 4 -20.37 -15.62 18.13
CA HIS A 4 -19.60 -14.50 17.61
C HIS A 4 -19.06 -14.85 16.23
N LEU A 5 -19.25 -13.97 15.27
CA LEU A 5 -18.68 -14.08 13.93
C LEU A 5 -17.61 -13.01 13.75
N VAL A 6 -16.40 -13.40 13.38
CA VAL A 6 -15.31 -12.49 13.01
C VAL A 6 -15.19 -12.44 11.50
N TRP A 7 -15.50 -11.29 10.90
CA TRP A 7 -15.42 -11.13 9.44
C TRP A 7 -14.05 -10.55 9.03
N PHE A 8 -13.17 -11.43 8.56
CA PHE A 8 -11.85 -11.09 8.04
C PHE A 8 -11.90 -10.53 6.62
N ARG A 9 -11.04 -9.55 6.35
CA ARG A 9 -10.83 -8.89 5.06
C ARG A 9 -9.34 -8.60 4.86
N ARG A 10 -8.88 -7.37 5.11
CA ARG A 10 -7.46 -6.96 5.03
C ARG A 10 -6.81 -6.93 6.42
N ASP A 11 -6.89 -8.06 7.11
CA ASP A 11 -6.50 -8.23 8.52
C ASP A 11 -6.16 -9.71 8.82
N LEU A 12 -5.54 -10.40 7.87
CA LEU A 12 -5.28 -11.85 7.88
C LEU A 12 -4.16 -12.26 8.86
N ARG A 13 -4.38 -12.03 10.16
CA ARG A 13 -3.43 -12.30 11.24
C ARG A 13 -4.16 -12.57 12.57
N LEU A 14 -3.50 -13.25 13.51
CA LEU A 14 -4.03 -13.48 14.85
C LEU A 14 -3.57 -12.42 15.85
N GLN A 15 -2.30 -12.01 15.76
CA GLN A 15 -1.66 -11.08 16.68
C GLN A 15 -2.15 -9.66 16.42
N ASP A 16 -2.46 -8.95 17.50
CA ASP A 16 -2.90 -7.57 17.47
C ASP A 16 -4.05 -7.30 16.47
N ASN A 17 -5.02 -8.20 16.40
CA ASN A 17 -6.25 -8.03 15.62
C ASN A 17 -7.40 -7.65 16.58
N LEU A 18 -7.88 -6.41 16.49
CA LEU A 18 -8.85 -5.86 17.45
C LEU A 18 -10.19 -6.62 17.44
N ALA A 19 -10.78 -6.85 16.26
CA ALA A 19 -12.04 -7.59 16.13
C ALA A 19 -11.93 -9.04 16.63
N LEU A 20 -10.86 -9.74 16.26
CA LEU A 20 -10.63 -11.12 16.70
C LEU A 20 -10.45 -11.20 18.23
N ALA A 21 -9.64 -10.30 18.79
CA ALA A 21 -9.40 -10.25 20.22
C ALA A 21 -10.71 -9.95 20.98
N ALA A 22 -11.51 -9.00 20.49
CA ALA A 22 -12.81 -8.66 21.08
C ALA A 22 -13.78 -9.85 21.07
N ALA A 23 -13.94 -10.51 19.91
CA ALA A 23 -14.81 -11.68 19.77
C ALA A 23 -14.41 -12.85 20.69
N CYS A 24 -13.11 -12.96 21.01
CA CYS A 24 -12.60 -14.04 21.84
C CYS A 24 -12.57 -13.74 23.35
N ARG A 25 -12.94 -12.52 23.79
CA ARG A 25 -12.93 -12.12 25.22
C ARG A 25 -13.82 -13.01 26.09
N ASP A 26 -15.03 -13.29 25.62
CA ASP A 26 -15.90 -14.28 26.27
C ASP A 26 -15.41 -15.68 25.89
N ALA A 27 -14.81 -16.39 26.83
CA ALA A 27 -14.30 -17.76 26.63
C ALA A 27 -15.42 -18.79 26.38
N SER A 28 -16.66 -18.49 26.77
CA SER A 28 -17.82 -19.38 26.61
C SER A 28 -18.54 -19.20 25.28
N ALA A 29 -18.34 -18.07 24.58
CA ALA A 29 -18.95 -17.83 23.28
C ALA A 29 -18.42 -18.80 22.21
N ARG A 30 -19.29 -19.22 21.28
CA ARG A 30 -18.88 -19.89 20.04
C ARG A 30 -18.30 -18.85 19.10
N VAL A 31 -17.04 -18.99 18.70
CA VAL A 31 -16.41 -18.05 17.75
C VAL A 31 -16.28 -18.73 16.39
N LEU A 32 -16.76 -18.09 15.34
CA LEU A 32 -16.61 -18.47 13.94
C LEU A 32 -15.84 -17.36 13.22
N ALA A 33 -14.98 -17.72 12.27
CA ALA A 33 -14.38 -16.76 11.36
C ALA A 33 -15.05 -16.85 9.98
N LEU A 34 -15.16 -15.73 9.29
CA LEU A 34 -15.68 -15.63 7.93
C LEU A 34 -14.67 -14.89 7.05
N TYR A 35 -14.40 -15.43 5.86
CA TYR A 35 -13.74 -14.72 4.78
C TYR A 35 -14.58 -14.84 3.51
N ILE A 36 -14.77 -13.71 2.82
CA ILE A 36 -15.52 -13.64 1.57
C ILE A 36 -14.57 -13.16 0.46
N SER A 37 -14.32 -14.00 -0.53
CA SER A 37 -13.65 -13.61 -1.76
C SER A 37 -14.63 -12.91 -2.70
N THR A 38 -14.18 -11.83 -3.36
CA THR A 38 -14.97 -11.03 -4.30
C THR A 38 -14.22 -10.76 -5.61
N PRO A 39 -13.99 -11.78 -6.47
CA PRO A 39 -13.10 -11.66 -7.62
C PRO A 39 -13.48 -10.54 -8.61
N ALA A 40 -14.78 -10.33 -8.89
CA ALA A 40 -15.21 -9.27 -9.80
C ALA A 40 -14.99 -7.87 -9.21
N GLN A 41 -15.16 -7.72 -7.89
CA GLN A 41 -14.83 -6.48 -7.20
C GLN A 41 -13.32 -6.21 -7.19
N TRP A 42 -12.49 -7.24 -6.98
CA TRP A 42 -11.04 -7.12 -7.03
C TRP A 42 -10.54 -6.71 -8.42
N GLN A 43 -11.16 -7.25 -9.47
CA GLN A 43 -10.89 -6.83 -10.85
C GLN A 43 -11.28 -5.37 -11.08
N ALA A 44 -12.46 -4.95 -10.61
CA ALA A 44 -12.91 -3.56 -10.70
C ALA A 44 -12.03 -2.57 -9.88
N HIS A 45 -11.26 -3.09 -8.93
CA HIS A 45 -10.27 -2.36 -8.13
C HIS A 45 -8.83 -2.56 -8.62
N ASP A 46 -8.65 -3.16 -9.80
CA ASP A 46 -7.34 -3.39 -10.42
C ASP A 46 -6.36 -4.19 -9.54
N MET A 47 -6.84 -5.11 -8.69
CA MET A 47 -5.98 -5.88 -7.78
C MET A 47 -4.90 -6.65 -8.55
N ALA A 48 -3.64 -6.47 -8.16
CA ALA A 48 -2.52 -7.17 -8.77
C ALA A 48 -2.59 -8.70 -8.57
N PRO A 49 -2.27 -9.52 -9.59
CA PRO A 49 -2.20 -10.97 -9.45
C PRO A 49 -1.24 -11.46 -8.36
N ARG A 50 -0.14 -10.72 -8.11
CA ARG A 50 0.80 -11.04 -7.01
C ARG A 50 0.21 -10.74 -5.64
N GLN A 51 -0.58 -9.68 -5.50
CA GLN A 51 -1.30 -9.40 -4.25
C GLN A 51 -2.35 -10.48 -3.99
N ALA A 52 -3.09 -10.92 -5.02
CA ALA A 52 -4.04 -12.02 -4.89
C ALA A 52 -3.36 -13.33 -4.45
N ALA A 53 -2.19 -13.66 -5.03
CA ALA A 53 -1.39 -14.81 -4.61
C ALA A 53 -0.91 -14.68 -3.15
N PHE A 54 -0.48 -13.48 -2.76
CA PHE A 54 -0.04 -13.20 -1.38
C PHE A 54 -1.20 -13.34 -0.37
N ILE A 55 -2.38 -12.81 -0.69
CA ILE A 55 -3.61 -12.96 0.11
C ILE A 55 -4.01 -14.44 0.22
N SER A 56 -3.98 -15.19 -0.89
CA SER A 56 -4.26 -16.63 -0.92
C SER A 56 -3.36 -17.41 0.04
N ALA A 57 -2.06 -17.11 0.04
CA ALA A 57 -1.09 -17.73 0.93
C ALA A 57 -1.34 -17.34 2.41
N GLN A 58 -1.56 -16.06 2.70
CA GLN A 58 -1.89 -15.58 4.05
C GLN A 58 -3.19 -16.17 4.58
N LEU A 59 -4.21 -16.33 3.73
CA LEU A 59 -5.50 -16.90 4.11
C LEU A 59 -5.38 -18.37 4.51
N ASN A 60 -4.58 -19.14 3.79
CA ASN A 60 -4.30 -20.54 4.14
C ASN A 60 -3.47 -20.67 5.43
N ALA A 61 -2.49 -19.78 5.63
CA ALA A 61 -1.76 -19.69 6.90
C ALA A 61 -2.69 -19.31 8.07
N LEU A 62 -3.59 -18.35 7.87
CA LEU A 62 -4.59 -17.94 8.85
C LEU A 62 -5.56 -19.08 9.17
N GLN A 63 -6.04 -19.83 8.18
CA GLN A 63 -6.94 -20.98 8.38
C GLN A 63 -6.30 -22.00 9.33
N THR A 64 -5.01 -22.30 9.12
CA THR A 64 -4.24 -23.22 9.96
C THR A 64 -4.10 -22.67 11.38
N ALA A 65 -3.71 -21.40 11.52
CA ALA A 65 -3.53 -20.76 12.81
C ALA A 65 -4.84 -20.63 13.61
N LEU A 66 -5.98 -20.33 12.95
CA LEU A 66 -7.30 -20.30 13.56
C LEU A 66 -7.74 -21.69 14.04
N ALA A 67 -7.45 -22.74 13.28
CA ALA A 67 -7.76 -24.11 13.64
C ALA A 67 -7.03 -24.56 14.92
N GLU A 68 -5.76 -24.17 15.08
CA GLU A 68 -5.00 -24.38 16.33
C GLU A 68 -5.63 -23.67 17.54
N LYS A 69 -6.33 -22.55 17.29
CA LYS A 69 -7.10 -21.86 18.33
C LYS A 69 -8.50 -22.44 18.54
N GLY A 70 -8.94 -23.40 17.73
CA GLY A 70 -10.29 -23.95 17.81
C GLY A 70 -11.37 -23.07 17.15
N ILE A 71 -10.97 -22.23 16.18
CA ILE A 71 -11.86 -21.31 15.48
C ILE A 71 -11.97 -21.78 14.02
N PRO A 72 -13.16 -22.21 13.54
CA PRO A 72 -13.33 -22.59 12.15
C PRO A 72 -13.44 -21.35 11.25
N LEU A 73 -12.81 -21.43 10.07
CA LEU A 73 -12.93 -20.42 9.02
C LEU A 73 -13.96 -20.85 7.99
N LEU A 74 -15.05 -20.10 7.89
CA LEU A 74 -16.05 -20.19 6.82
C LEU A 74 -15.55 -19.40 5.62
N PHE A 75 -15.37 -20.07 4.49
CA PHE A 75 -14.97 -19.44 3.23
C PHE A 75 -16.15 -19.38 2.27
N HIS A 76 -16.40 -18.20 1.72
CA HIS A 76 -17.36 -18.00 0.64
C HIS A 76 -16.70 -17.23 -0.52
N GLU A 77 -17.12 -17.54 -1.73
CA GLU A 77 -16.77 -16.77 -2.92
C GLU A 77 -18.06 -16.22 -3.54
N VAL A 78 -18.09 -14.92 -3.80
CA VAL A 78 -19.18 -14.24 -4.49
C VAL A 78 -18.60 -13.23 -5.48
N ALA A 79 -19.42 -12.64 -6.35
CA ALA A 79 -18.91 -11.71 -7.36
C ALA A 79 -18.33 -10.43 -6.73
N ASP A 80 -19.12 -9.76 -5.88
CA ASP A 80 -18.84 -8.39 -5.44
C ASP A 80 -19.27 -8.09 -3.99
N PHE A 81 -19.13 -6.82 -3.60
CA PHE A 81 -19.53 -6.35 -2.28
C PHE A 81 -21.04 -6.37 -2.05
N ASN A 82 -21.88 -6.23 -3.08
CA ASN A 82 -23.33 -6.33 -2.90
C ASN A 82 -23.73 -7.76 -2.54
N ALA A 83 -23.17 -8.74 -3.25
CA ALA A 83 -23.38 -10.16 -2.94
C ALA A 83 -22.80 -10.54 -1.56
N SER A 84 -21.71 -9.88 -1.13
CA SER A 84 -21.15 -10.09 0.21
C SER A 84 -22.12 -9.73 1.32
N ILE A 85 -22.95 -8.68 1.15
CA ILE A 85 -23.95 -8.27 2.14
C ILE A 85 -24.94 -9.42 2.40
N GLU A 86 -25.51 -10.00 1.34
CA GLU A 86 -26.44 -11.13 1.47
C GLU A 86 -25.74 -12.38 2.02
N THR A 87 -24.48 -12.62 1.69
CA THR A 87 -23.69 -13.73 2.26
C THR A 87 -23.52 -13.57 3.77
N VAL A 88 -23.10 -12.41 4.27
CA VAL A 88 -22.97 -12.18 5.73
C VAL A 88 -24.31 -12.40 6.42
N LYS A 89 -25.41 -11.86 5.87
CA LYS A 89 -26.77 -12.07 6.39
C LYS A 89 -27.17 -13.54 6.45
N ASN A 90 -26.88 -14.31 5.39
CA ASN A 90 -27.17 -15.74 5.34
C ASN A 90 -26.35 -16.53 6.36
N VAL A 91 -25.04 -16.24 6.49
CA VAL A 91 -24.16 -16.87 7.48
C VAL A 91 -24.63 -16.55 8.90
N CYS A 92 -24.98 -15.29 9.18
CA CYS A 92 -25.52 -14.89 10.49
C CYS A 92 -26.77 -15.68 10.86
N ARG A 93 -27.71 -15.84 9.91
CA ARG A 93 -28.94 -16.62 10.12
C ARG A 93 -28.65 -18.12 10.28
N GLN A 94 -27.78 -18.69 9.44
CA GLN A 94 -27.48 -20.12 9.45
C GLN A 94 -26.79 -20.58 10.73
N HIS A 95 -25.99 -19.70 11.33
CA HIS A 95 -25.19 -20.00 12.52
C HIS A 95 -25.70 -19.33 13.79
N ASP A 96 -26.93 -18.79 13.79
CA ASP A 96 -27.52 -18.09 14.94
C ASP A 96 -26.55 -17.08 15.57
N VAL A 97 -25.91 -16.27 14.72
CA VAL A 97 -24.91 -15.28 15.13
C VAL A 97 -25.60 -14.17 15.93
N SER A 98 -25.09 -13.92 17.13
CA SER A 98 -25.57 -12.83 17.99
C SER A 98 -24.71 -11.58 17.89
N HIS A 99 -23.41 -11.73 17.59
CA HIS A 99 -22.47 -10.61 17.45
C HIS A 99 -21.58 -10.78 16.21
N LEU A 100 -21.46 -9.72 15.42
CA LEU A 100 -20.56 -9.61 14.30
C LEU A 100 -19.42 -8.64 14.66
N PHE A 101 -18.19 -9.14 14.70
CA PHE A 101 -16.98 -8.37 14.94
C PHE A 101 -16.21 -8.21 13.64
N TYR A 102 -15.78 -6.98 13.33
CA TYR A 102 -15.04 -6.72 12.11
C TYR A 102 -14.13 -5.51 12.24
N ASN A 103 -13.02 -5.48 11.52
CA ASN A 103 -12.15 -4.30 11.48
C ASN A 103 -12.57 -3.35 10.36
N TYR A 104 -12.65 -2.04 10.57
CA TYR A 104 -13.07 -1.08 9.54
C TYR A 104 -12.12 -1.07 8.33
N GLN A 105 -12.70 -0.84 7.15
CA GLN A 105 -11.99 -0.44 5.94
C GLN A 105 -12.42 0.97 5.55
N TYR A 106 -11.49 1.81 5.06
CA TYR A 106 -11.72 3.25 4.94
C TYR A 106 -12.03 3.72 3.51
N GLU A 107 -11.80 2.85 2.54
CA GLU A 107 -12.13 3.06 1.14
C GLU A 107 -13.65 3.22 0.94
N PHE A 108 -14.05 4.00 -0.08
CA PHE A 108 -15.46 4.38 -0.25
C PHE A 108 -16.39 3.17 -0.45
N ASN A 109 -16.02 2.19 -1.31
CA ASN A 109 -16.90 1.06 -1.60
C ASN A 109 -17.07 0.14 -0.39
N GLU A 110 -16.00 -0.11 0.34
CA GLU A 110 -15.94 -0.93 1.54
C GLU A 110 -16.76 -0.32 2.66
N ARG A 111 -16.70 1.00 2.85
CA ARG A 111 -17.56 1.70 3.83
C ARG A 111 -19.04 1.59 3.48
N GLN A 112 -19.39 1.67 2.20
CA GLN A 112 -20.78 1.48 1.77
C GLN A 112 -21.25 0.04 2.02
N ARG A 113 -20.39 -0.95 1.74
CA ARG A 113 -20.64 -2.36 2.05
C ARG A 113 -20.88 -2.57 3.54
N ASP A 114 -19.98 -2.09 4.39
CA ASP A 114 -20.04 -2.30 5.84
C ASP A 114 -21.29 -1.65 6.44
N ALA A 115 -21.61 -0.41 6.06
CA ALA A 115 -22.84 0.26 6.49
C ALA A 115 -24.12 -0.46 6.03
N ALA A 116 -24.09 -1.07 4.83
CA ALA A 116 -25.21 -1.86 4.34
C ALA A 116 -25.35 -3.19 5.11
N VAL A 117 -24.24 -3.85 5.45
CA VAL A 117 -24.24 -5.05 6.31
C VAL A 117 -24.90 -4.75 7.65
N GLU A 118 -24.44 -3.72 8.37
CA GLU A 118 -25.02 -3.33 9.66
C GLU A 118 -26.53 -3.08 9.56
N LYS A 119 -26.97 -2.37 8.51
CA LYS A 119 -28.39 -2.09 8.26
C LYS A 119 -29.22 -3.35 8.01
N THR A 120 -28.63 -4.38 7.40
CA THR A 120 -29.33 -5.66 7.10
C THR A 120 -29.38 -6.63 8.28
N LEU A 121 -28.71 -6.34 9.38
CA LEU A 121 -28.57 -7.20 10.54
C LEU A 121 -29.16 -6.59 11.83
N PRO A 122 -30.44 -6.19 11.86
CA PRO A 122 -31.01 -5.45 13.00
C PRO A 122 -31.06 -6.25 14.31
N SER A 123 -30.94 -7.58 14.26
CA SER A 123 -30.94 -8.48 15.41
C SER A 123 -29.54 -8.98 15.82
N VAL A 124 -28.49 -8.53 15.13
CA VAL A 124 -27.09 -8.90 15.42
C VAL A 124 -26.36 -7.65 15.89
N ILE A 125 -25.64 -7.74 17.00
CA ILE A 125 -24.82 -6.63 17.49
C ILE A 125 -23.56 -6.56 16.61
N CYS A 126 -23.40 -5.46 15.89
CA CYS A 126 -22.24 -5.24 15.02
C CYS A 126 -21.22 -4.35 15.74
N GLU A 127 -19.96 -4.79 15.80
CA GLU A 127 -18.86 -4.06 16.43
C GLU A 127 -17.70 -3.91 15.43
N GLY A 128 -17.49 -2.67 14.98
CA GLY A 128 -16.39 -2.28 14.11
C GLY A 128 -15.19 -1.70 14.88
N PHE A 129 -13.97 -2.01 14.45
CA PHE A 129 -12.73 -1.55 15.11
C PHE A 129 -11.74 -0.88 14.14
N ASP A 130 -11.11 0.23 14.56
CA ASP A 130 -10.08 0.96 13.79
C ASP A 130 -8.71 0.25 13.81
N ASP A 131 -8.66 -0.97 13.30
CA ASP A 131 -7.48 -1.84 13.40
C ASP A 131 -6.35 -1.49 12.43
N SER A 132 -6.69 -1.03 11.23
CA SER A 132 -5.69 -0.81 10.18
C SER A 132 -4.88 0.49 10.35
N VAL A 133 -5.10 1.26 11.43
CA VAL A 133 -4.42 2.52 11.77
C VAL A 133 -3.95 2.48 13.24
N ILE A 134 -3.01 3.34 13.61
CA ILE A 134 -2.59 3.47 15.03
C ILE A 134 -3.60 4.35 15.76
N LEU A 135 -3.92 5.52 15.20
CA LEU A 135 -4.95 6.41 15.73
C LEU A 135 -6.13 6.45 14.76
N ALA A 136 -7.36 6.33 15.26
CA ALA A 136 -8.55 6.33 14.42
C ALA A 136 -8.74 7.66 13.66
N PRO A 137 -9.29 7.66 12.43
CA PRO A 137 -9.72 8.89 11.76
C PRO A 137 -10.71 9.66 12.64
N GLY A 138 -10.44 10.94 12.87
CA GLY A 138 -11.19 11.77 13.84
C GLY A 138 -10.47 11.99 15.17
N ALA A 139 -9.47 11.16 15.51
CA ALA A 139 -8.65 11.36 16.71
C ALA A 139 -7.64 12.52 16.56
N VAL A 140 -7.29 12.90 15.33
CA VAL A 140 -6.33 13.96 15.01
C VAL A 140 -6.98 14.97 14.06
N MET A 141 -7.48 16.06 14.63
CA MET A 141 -8.26 17.09 13.94
C MET A 141 -7.67 18.48 14.18
N THR A 142 -7.95 19.42 13.29
CA THR A 142 -7.63 20.84 13.51
C THR A 142 -8.51 21.43 14.62
N GLY A 143 -8.18 22.64 15.10
CA GLY A 143 -9.01 23.36 16.08
C GLY A 143 -10.44 23.63 15.62
N ASN A 144 -10.70 23.63 14.31
CA ASN A 144 -12.03 23.78 13.72
C ASN A 144 -12.73 22.42 13.48
N HIS A 145 -12.21 21.32 14.02
CA HIS A 145 -12.73 19.97 13.81
C HIS A 145 -12.76 19.55 12.33
N GLU A 146 -11.77 19.99 11.55
CA GLU A 146 -11.54 19.51 10.18
C GLU A 146 -10.32 18.59 10.12
N MET A 147 -10.29 17.69 9.12
CA MET A 147 -9.09 16.91 8.81
C MET A 147 -7.98 17.81 8.26
N TYR A 148 -6.76 17.61 8.76
CA TYR A 148 -5.56 18.29 8.27
C TYR A 148 -5.33 18.06 6.77
N LYS A 149 -4.90 19.12 6.08
CA LYS A 149 -4.61 19.12 4.63
C LYS A 149 -3.10 19.21 4.31
N VAL A 150 -2.26 19.31 5.34
CA VAL A 150 -0.78 19.43 5.25
C VAL A 150 -0.17 18.44 6.23
N PHE A 151 0.89 17.74 5.82
CA PHE A 151 1.45 16.63 6.59
C PHE A 151 2.14 17.09 7.87
N THR A 152 2.99 18.11 7.82
CA THR A 152 3.74 18.58 8.99
C THR A 152 2.84 18.91 10.21
N PRO A 153 1.78 19.73 10.09
CA PRO A 153 0.91 20.00 11.23
C PRO A 153 0.08 18.76 11.65
N PHE A 154 -0.29 17.88 10.71
CA PHE A 154 -0.90 16.59 11.05
C PHE A 154 0.04 15.73 11.89
N LYS A 155 1.30 15.54 11.46
CA LYS A 155 2.32 14.78 12.17
C LYS A 155 2.53 15.29 13.59
N ASN A 156 2.62 16.60 13.75
CA ASN A 156 2.81 17.21 15.08
C ASN A 156 1.61 16.94 16.00
N ALA A 157 0.39 17.09 15.48
CA ALA A 157 -0.83 16.79 16.23
C ALA A 157 -0.97 15.28 16.52
N TRP A 158 -0.60 14.43 15.56
CA TRP A 158 -0.62 12.98 15.67
C TRP A 158 0.36 12.49 16.74
N LEU A 159 1.61 12.98 16.74
CA LEU A 159 2.61 12.65 17.76
C LEU A 159 2.18 13.14 19.14
N LYS A 160 1.60 14.35 19.23
CA LYS A 160 1.05 14.86 20.49
C LYS A 160 -0.04 13.92 21.01
N ARG A 161 -1.02 13.57 20.17
CA ARG A 161 -2.12 12.68 20.55
C ARG A 161 -1.62 11.29 20.95
N LEU A 162 -0.66 10.74 20.21
CA LEU A 162 -0.08 9.44 20.52
C LEU A 162 0.63 9.44 21.88
N LYS A 163 1.33 10.53 22.24
CA LYS A 163 2.03 10.65 23.53
C LYS A 163 1.07 10.77 24.72
N GLU A 164 -0.18 11.19 24.50
CA GLU A 164 -1.21 11.20 25.54
C GLU A 164 -1.69 9.78 25.88
N ASP A 165 -1.83 8.92 24.86
CA ASP A 165 -2.26 7.53 25.02
C ASP A 165 -1.73 6.69 23.84
N ILE A 166 -0.73 5.83 24.11
CA ILE A 166 -0.18 4.92 23.12
C ILE A 166 -1.07 3.66 23.10
N PRO A 167 -1.81 3.38 22.02
CA PRO A 167 -2.69 2.23 21.97
C PRO A 167 -1.87 0.93 22.08
N PRO A 168 -2.21 0.01 23.00
CA PRO A 168 -1.45 -1.21 23.18
C PRO A 168 -1.67 -2.18 22.02
N CYS A 169 -0.72 -3.10 21.81
CA CYS A 169 -0.98 -4.29 21.01
C CYS A 169 -1.85 -5.28 21.81
N VAL A 170 -2.90 -5.83 21.20
CA VAL A 170 -3.69 -6.91 21.80
C VAL A 170 -3.06 -8.27 21.52
N PRO A 171 -3.07 -9.22 22.47
CA PRO A 171 -2.50 -10.55 22.24
C PRO A 171 -3.38 -11.37 21.29
N ALA A 172 -2.77 -12.30 20.56
CA ALA A 172 -3.52 -13.35 19.86
C ALA A 172 -4.43 -14.12 20.83
N PRO A 173 -5.59 -14.61 20.38
CA PRO A 173 -6.51 -15.34 21.23
C PRO A 173 -5.90 -16.64 21.76
N LYS A 174 -6.28 -17.00 22.99
CA LYS A 174 -6.03 -18.34 23.54
C LYS A 174 -6.89 -19.38 22.81
N ILE A 175 -6.52 -20.64 22.95
CA ILE A 175 -7.33 -21.77 22.46
C ILE A 175 -8.74 -21.71 23.07
N ARG A 176 -9.77 -21.98 22.25
CA ARG A 176 -11.17 -22.03 22.68
C ARG A 176 -11.41 -23.24 23.60
N VAL A 177 -12.47 -23.19 24.41
CA VAL A 177 -12.86 -24.26 25.35
C VAL A 177 -13.13 -25.59 24.63
N SER A 178 -13.59 -25.54 23.38
CA SER A 178 -13.76 -26.72 22.51
C SER A 178 -12.46 -27.40 22.09
N GLY A 179 -11.30 -26.81 22.39
CA GLY A 179 -9.99 -27.27 21.92
C GLY A 179 -9.72 -26.92 20.46
N ALA A 180 -8.53 -27.33 19.99
CA ALA A 180 -8.12 -27.16 18.60
C ALA A 180 -9.00 -28.03 17.68
N LEU A 181 -9.18 -27.58 16.44
CA LEU A 181 -9.94 -28.35 15.47
C LEU A 181 -9.15 -29.61 15.06
N SER A 182 -9.81 -30.76 15.10
CA SER A 182 -9.23 -32.06 14.73
C SER A 182 -9.57 -32.49 13.30
N THR A 183 -10.45 -31.77 12.62
CA THR A 183 -10.87 -32.07 11.25
C THR A 183 -9.80 -31.60 10.26
N PRO A 184 -9.45 -32.40 9.23
CA PRO A 184 -8.55 -31.95 8.18
C PRO A 184 -9.04 -30.66 7.53
N LEU A 185 -8.15 -29.68 7.42
CA LEU A 185 -8.44 -28.41 6.76
C LEU A 185 -8.37 -28.60 5.25
N THR A 186 -9.37 -28.08 4.54
CA THR A 186 -9.31 -27.97 3.09
C THR A 186 -8.72 -26.60 2.74
N PRO A 187 -7.58 -26.54 2.04
CA PRO A 187 -6.99 -25.29 1.61
C PRO A 187 -7.97 -24.47 0.79
N VAL A 188 -8.00 -23.16 1.07
CA VAL A 188 -8.78 -22.20 0.30
C VAL A 188 -8.06 -21.91 -1.01
N SER A 189 -8.83 -21.94 -2.11
CA SER A 189 -8.37 -21.48 -3.42
C SER A 189 -9.19 -20.27 -3.84
N LEU A 190 -8.49 -19.20 -4.26
CA LEU A 190 -9.12 -17.98 -4.75
C LEU A 190 -9.26 -18.04 -6.27
N ASN A 191 -10.48 -17.90 -6.79
CA ASN A 191 -10.74 -17.82 -8.22
C ASN A 191 -10.43 -16.42 -8.79
N TYR A 192 -9.15 -16.07 -8.82
CA TYR A 192 -8.64 -14.82 -9.38
C TYR A 192 -7.26 -15.07 -10.01
N PRO A 193 -6.84 -14.34 -11.06
CA PRO A 193 -5.49 -14.47 -11.61
C PRO A 193 -4.43 -14.30 -10.53
N GLN A 194 -3.51 -15.26 -10.43
CA GLN A 194 -2.43 -15.27 -9.44
C GLN A 194 -1.08 -15.36 -10.13
N GLN A 195 -0.09 -14.65 -9.60
CA GLN A 195 1.30 -14.71 -10.06
C GLN A 195 2.23 -14.90 -8.87
N ALA A 196 3.31 -15.66 -9.08
CA ALA A 196 4.31 -15.91 -8.05
C ALA A 196 5.02 -14.61 -7.62
N PHE A 197 5.48 -14.60 -6.38
CA PHE A 197 6.26 -13.54 -5.76
C PHE A 197 7.41 -14.17 -4.96
N ASP A 198 8.40 -13.35 -4.61
CA ASP A 198 9.53 -13.79 -3.80
C ASP A 198 9.12 -13.87 -2.32
N ALA A 199 8.92 -15.09 -1.81
CA ALA A 199 8.52 -15.34 -0.43
C ALA A 199 9.61 -15.00 0.60
N ALA A 200 10.88 -14.88 0.19
CA ALA A 200 11.95 -14.42 1.07
C ALA A 200 11.85 -12.89 1.30
N LEU A 201 11.44 -12.13 0.27
CA LEU A 201 11.21 -10.70 0.39
C LEU A 201 9.86 -10.37 1.04
N PHE A 202 8.83 -11.18 0.75
CA PHE A 202 7.47 -11.01 1.23
C PHE A 202 6.99 -12.29 1.94
N PRO A 203 7.36 -12.48 3.22
CA PRO A 203 6.93 -13.65 3.98
C PRO A 203 5.42 -13.65 4.21
N VAL A 204 4.82 -14.85 4.18
CA VAL A 204 3.36 -15.05 4.34
C VAL A 204 2.98 -15.52 5.74
N GLU A 205 3.86 -16.28 6.40
CA GLU A 205 3.62 -16.76 7.76
C GLU A 205 3.77 -15.62 8.77
N GLU A 206 2.80 -15.49 9.67
CA GLU A 206 2.75 -14.40 10.65
C GLU A 206 4.04 -14.29 11.47
N ASN A 207 4.62 -15.42 11.90
CA ASN A 207 5.88 -15.44 12.64
C ASN A 207 7.07 -14.94 11.81
N ALA A 208 7.12 -15.27 10.51
CA ALA A 208 8.18 -14.80 9.61
C ALA A 208 8.05 -13.30 9.32
N VAL A 209 6.82 -12.79 9.16
CA VAL A 209 6.56 -11.34 9.04
C VAL A 209 7.01 -10.60 10.30
N ILE A 210 6.69 -11.13 11.49
CA ILE A 210 7.14 -10.56 12.77
C ILE A 210 8.66 -10.62 12.91
N ALA A 211 9.31 -11.69 12.45
CA ALA A 211 10.77 -11.80 12.45
C ALA A 211 11.42 -10.75 11.53
N GLN A 212 10.88 -10.52 10.33
CA GLN A 212 11.33 -9.48 9.41
C GLN A 212 11.21 -8.08 10.04
N LEU A 213 10.07 -7.79 10.71
CA LEU A 213 9.89 -6.54 11.45
C LEU A 213 10.92 -6.39 12.58
N ARG A 214 11.16 -7.44 13.37
CA ARG A 214 12.16 -7.42 14.45
C ARG A 214 13.55 -7.12 13.93
N GLN A 215 13.97 -7.84 12.89
CA GLN A 215 15.29 -7.65 12.27
C GLN A 215 15.44 -6.22 11.75
N PHE A 216 14.43 -5.70 11.05
CA PHE A 216 14.47 -4.33 10.54
C PHE A 216 14.56 -3.29 11.67
N CYS A 217 13.77 -3.40 12.73
CA CYS A 217 13.84 -2.44 13.84
C CYS A 217 15.16 -2.50 14.62
N ALA A 218 15.75 -3.69 14.75
CA ALA A 218 17.03 -3.88 15.45
C ALA A 218 18.24 -3.38 14.63
N GLN A 219 18.21 -3.51 13.30
CA GLN A 219 19.38 -3.25 12.44
C GLN A 219 19.15 -2.11 11.45
N GLY A 220 18.03 -2.13 10.72
CA GLY A 220 17.77 -1.22 9.60
C GLY A 220 17.19 0.14 10.00
N ALA A 221 16.45 0.23 11.11
CA ALA A 221 15.72 1.45 11.49
C ALA A 221 16.64 2.61 11.88
N ASP A 222 17.82 2.34 12.44
CA ASP A 222 18.83 3.34 12.79
C ASP A 222 19.47 3.95 11.53
N GLU A 223 19.93 3.10 10.61
CA GLU A 223 20.55 3.53 9.34
C GLU A 223 19.52 4.00 8.28
N TYR A 224 18.22 3.88 8.56
CA TYR A 224 17.15 4.11 7.59
C TYR A 224 17.24 5.49 6.94
N ALA A 225 17.55 6.53 7.73
CA ALA A 225 17.67 7.90 7.24
C ALA A 225 18.77 8.05 6.17
N LEU A 226 19.85 7.26 6.27
CA LEU A 226 21.00 7.31 5.38
C LEU A 226 20.81 6.40 4.16
N ARG A 227 20.10 5.28 4.30
CA ARG A 227 20.05 4.23 3.26
C ARG A 227 18.78 4.23 2.41
N ARG A 228 17.65 4.75 2.91
CA ARG A 228 16.31 4.65 2.27
C ARG A 228 16.17 5.27 0.89
N ASP A 229 17.14 6.09 0.46
CA ASP A 229 17.08 6.81 -0.81
C ASP A 229 17.76 6.07 -1.97
N PHE A 230 18.55 5.03 -1.68
CA PHE A 230 19.40 4.34 -2.65
C PHE A 230 18.80 2.98 -3.06
N PRO A 231 18.23 2.83 -4.27
CA PRO A 231 17.53 1.62 -4.70
C PRO A 231 18.43 0.39 -4.88
N ALA A 232 19.75 0.57 -5.06
CA ALA A 232 20.72 -0.54 -5.08
C ALA A 232 20.95 -1.14 -3.67
N VAL A 233 20.59 -0.40 -2.63
CA VAL A 233 20.80 -0.79 -1.23
C VAL A 233 19.49 -1.33 -0.66
N ASP A 234 19.57 -2.47 0.02
CA ASP A 234 18.42 -2.97 0.79
C ASP A 234 18.29 -2.21 2.12
N GLY A 235 17.85 -0.95 2.02
CA GLY A 235 17.74 0.00 3.13
C GLY A 235 16.33 0.19 3.67
N THR A 236 15.36 -0.65 3.27
CA THR A 236 13.95 -0.50 3.65
C THR A 236 13.36 -1.82 4.15
N SER A 237 12.30 -1.74 4.96
CA SER A 237 11.75 -2.91 5.65
C SER A 237 11.06 -3.96 4.77
N ARG A 238 10.60 -3.58 3.56
CA ARG A 238 9.74 -4.40 2.69
C ARG A 238 8.44 -4.93 3.33
N LEU A 239 8.02 -4.37 4.46
CA LEU A 239 6.78 -4.75 5.18
C LEU A 239 5.49 -4.20 4.54
N SER A 240 5.58 -3.48 3.42
CA SER A 240 4.44 -2.80 2.81
C SER A 240 3.35 -3.76 2.36
N ALA A 241 3.70 -4.94 1.82
CA ALA A 241 2.74 -5.96 1.43
C ALA A 241 1.92 -6.46 2.63
N SER A 242 2.58 -6.79 3.74
CA SER A 242 1.94 -7.24 4.98
C SER A 242 1.09 -6.14 5.63
N LEU A 243 1.51 -4.88 5.57
CA LEU A 243 0.74 -3.73 6.06
C LEU A 243 -0.49 -3.39 5.19
N ALA A 244 -0.45 -3.67 3.88
CA ALA A 244 -1.54 -3.44 2.94
C ALA A 244 -2.62 -4.52 3.04
N THR A 245 -2.20 -5.77 3.22
CA THR A 245 -3.08 -6.96 3.31
C THR A 245 -3.48 -7.31 4.74
N GLY A 246 -2.86 -6.67 5.74
CA GLY A 246 -3.18 -6.85 7.16
C GLY A 246 -2.55 -8.07 7.82
N GLY A 247 -1.54 -8.68 7.19
CA GLY A 247 -0.65 -9.66 7.83
C GLY A 247 0.26 -9.06 8.91
N LEU A 248 0.30 -7.72 9.02
CA LEU A 248 0.95 -6.99 10.10
C LEU A 248 0.15 -5.73 10.45
N SER A 249 -0.04 -5.44 11.74
CA SER A 249 -0.66 -4.20 12.20
C SER A 249 0.35 -3.05 12.25
N PRO A 250 -0.11 -1.78 12.10
CA PRO A 250 0.78 -0.64 12.29
C PRO A 250 1.17 -0.42 13.76
N ARG A 251 0.38 -0.93 14.72
CA ARG A 251 0.74 -0.89 16.16
C ARG A 251 1.88 -1.88 16.46
N GLN A 252 1.91 -3.06 15.84
CA GLN A 252 3.04 -3.99 15.94
C GLN A 252 4.33 -3.31 15.45
N CYS A 253 4.27 -2.57 14.34
CA CYS A 253 5.38 -1.76 13.84
C CYS A 253 5.82 -0.70 14.86
N LEU A 254 4.87 0.07 15.40
CA LEU A 254 5.16 1.12 16.39
C LEU A 254 5.84 0.53 17.64
N HIS A 255 5.22 -0.46 18.28
CA HIS A 255 5.72 -1.03 19.53
C HIS A 255 7.07 -1.72 19.34
N ARG A 256 7.27 -2.44 18.22
CA ARG A 256 8.59 -3.02 17.92
C ARG A 256 9.63 -1.93 17.67
N LEU A 257 9.29 -0.86 16.96
CA LEU A 257 10.21 0.26 16.78
C LEU A 257 10.62 0.88 18.10
N LEU A 258 9.66 1.19 18.98
CA LEU A 258 9.96 1.84 20.26
C LEU A 258 10.75 0.93 21.22
N ALA A 259 10.59 -0.39 21.09
CA ALA A 259 11.39 -1.35 21.85
C ALA A 259 12.89 -1.33 21.46
N GLU A 260 13.19 -1.18 20.18
CA GLU A 260 14.58 -1.16 19.68
C GLU A 260 15.16 0.26 19.58
N GLN A 261 14.30 1.26 19.38
CA GLN A 261 14.65 2.67 19.15
C GLN A 261 13.83 3.58 20.08
N PRO A 262 14.12 3.63 21.40
CA PRO A 262 13.27 4.32 22.38
C PRO A 262 13.10 5.82 22.14
N GLN A 263 14.04 6.46 21.45
CA GLN A 263 14.04 7.89 21.13
C GLN A 263 13.29 8.24 19.83
N ALA A 264 12.65 7.26 19.16
CA ALA A 264 12.00 7.49 17.86
C ALA A 264 10.85 8.52 17.93
N LEU A 265 10.14 8.61 19.06
CA LEU A 265 9.07 9.62 19.28
C LEU A 265 9.59 11.04 19.49
N ASP A 266 10.88 11.18 19.79
CA ASP A 266 11.54 12.45 20.16
C ASP A 266 12.55 12.91 19.11
N GLY A 267 12.55 12.27 17.93
CA GLY A 267 13.40 12.64 16.80
C GLY A 267 14.76 11.94 16.75
N GLY A 268 15.02 10.99 17.64
CA GLY A 268 16.23 10.15 17.60
C GLY A 268 16.21 9.11 16.47
N PRO A 269 17.11 8.10 16.53
CA PRO A 269 17.08 6.93 15.67
C PRO A 269 15.69 6.31 15.50
N GLY A 270 15.38 5.79 14.31
CA GLY A 270 14.06 5.25 13.98
C GLY A 270 12.96 6.28 13.71
N SER A 271 13.12 7.56 14.10
CA SER A 271 12.10 8.61 13.89
C SER A 271 11.78 8.86 12.41
N VAL A 272 12.76 8.66 11.52
CA VAL A 272 12.58 8.79 10.07
C VAL A 272 11.74 7.63 9.51
N TRP A 273 11.85 6.43 10.07
CA TRP A 273 10.97 5.31 9.69
C TRP A 273 9.57 5.49 10.27
N LEU A 274 9.45 5.93 11.52
CA LEU A 274 8.17 6.33 12.12
C LEU A 274 7.46 7.39 11.26
N ASN A 275 8.19 8.36 10.73
CA ASN A 275 7.64 9.38 9.83
C ASN A 275 6.93 8.78 8.61
N GLU A 276 7.44 7.67 8.05
CA GLU A 276 6.80 6.99 6.92
C GLU A 276 5.53 6.24 7.34
N LEU A 277 5.48 5.70 8.58
CA LEU A 277 4.24 5.17 9.14
C LEU A 277 3.19 6.27 9.34
N ILE A 278 3.61 7.47 9.76
CA ILE A 278 2.70 8.62 9.90
C ILE A 278 2.20 9.08 8.52
N TRP A 279 2.98 8.96 7.44
CA TRP A 279 2.48 9.20 6.08
C TRP A 279 1.36 8.22 5.70
N ARG A 280 1.49 6.94 6.06
CA ARG A 280 0.43 5.94 5.87
C ARG A 280 -0.83 6.32 6.64
N GLU A 281 -0.70 6.77 7.89
CA GLU A 281 -1.82 7.28 8.70
C GLU A 281 -2.47 8.49 8.02
N PHE A 282 -1.66 9.47 7.61
CA PHE A 282 -2.14 10.70 6.97
C PHE A 282 -3.01 10.41 5.74
N TYR A 283 -2.55 9.54 4.83
CA TYR A 283 -3.33 9.20 3.64
C TYR A 283 -4.64 8.48 3.97
N ARG A 284 -4.66 7.56 4.95
CA ARG A 284 -5.90 6.87 5.37
C ARG A 284 -6.89 7.83 6.02
N HIS A 285 -6.43 8.71 6.90
CA HIS A 285 -7.28 9.74 7.50
C HIS A 285 -7.84 10.68 6.43
N LEU A 286 -6.98 11.13 5.51
CA LEU A 286 -7.38 12.05 4.45
C LEU A 286 -8.45 11.43 3.55
N MET A 287 -8.26 10.19 3.10
CA MET A 287 -9.23 9.46 2.29
C MET A 287 -10.57 9.27 3.01
N THR A 288 -10.54 9.05 4.32
CA THR A 288 -11.74 8.90 5.17
C THR A 288 -12.60 10.17 5.18
N TRP A 289 -11.96 11.34 5.26
CA TRP A 289 -12.62 12.64 5.31
C TRP A 289 -12.92 13.25 3.95
N TYR A 290 -12.19 12.85 2.90
CA TYR A 290 -12.38 13.31 1.53
C TYR A 290 -12.65 12.12 0.58
N PRO A 291 -13.85 11.50 0.61
CA PRO A 291 -14.16 10.29 -0.17
C PRO A 291 -14.08 10.46 -1.70
N ALA A 292 -14.01 11.71 -2.19
CA ALA A 292 -13.76 12.00 -3.59
C ALA A 292 -12.39 11.47 -4.07
N LEU A 293 -11.42 11.31 -3.15
CA LEU A 293 -10.11 10.70 -3.44
C LEU A 293 -10.24 9.25 -3.92
N CYS A 294 -11.26 8.51 -3.45
CA CYS A 294 -11.58 7.15 -3.94
C CYS A 294 -12.32 7.14 -5.28
N LYS A 295 -12.62 8.31 -5.87
CA LYS A 295 -13.48 8.45 -7.06
C LYS A 295 -12.75 9.12 -8.22
N HIS A 296 -11.43 8.90 -8.30
CA HIS A 296 -10.53 9.48 -9.30
C HIS A 296 -10.58 11.01 -9.39
N GLN A 297 -10.95 11.68 -8.28
CA GLN A 297 -10.96 13.14 -8.22
C GLN A 297 -9.65 13.65 -7.63
N PRO A 298 -9.02 14.67 -8.24
CA PRO A 298 -7.88 15.32 -7.65
C PRO A 298 -8.33 16.15 -6.45
N PHE A 299 -7.48 16.28 -5.44
CA PHE A 299 -7.74 17.14 -4.30
C PHE A 299 -7.78 18.62 -4.72
N ILE A 300 -6.79 19.06 -5.51
CA ILE A 300 -6.67 20.41 -6.05
C ILE A 300 -7.52 20.52 -7.31
N ARG A 301 -8.73 21.09 -7.17
CA ARG A 301 -9.77 21.07 -8.20
C ARG A 301 -9.36 21.62 -9.58
N TRP A 302 -8.55 22.69 -9.62
CA TRP A 302 -8.17 23.32 -10.90
C TRP A 302 -7.36 22.40 -11.81
N THR A 303 -6.64 21.42 -11.23
CA THR A 303 -5.80 20.47 -11.97
C THR A 303 -6.59 19.51 -12.86
N LYS A 304 -7.92 19.44 -12.68
CA LYS A 304 -8.83 18.75 -13.61
C LYS A 304 -8.75 19.27 -15.05
N ARG A 305 -8.25 20.49 -15.23
CA ARG A 305 -8.17 21.17 -16.54
C ARG A 305 -6.80 21.11 -17.17
N VAL A 306 -5.84 20.42 -16.55
CA VAL A 306 -4.57 20.13 -17.23
C VAL A 306 -4.92 19.29 -18.46
N ALA A 307 -4.52 19.79 -19.63
CA ALA A 307 -4.71 19.08 -20.88
C ALA A 307 -3.68 17.95 -20.96
N TRP A 308 -4.06 16.77 -20.47
CA TRP A 308 -3.23 15.58 -20.53
C TRP A 308 -3.05 15.11 -21.98
N GLN A 309 -1.88 14.58 -22.28
CA GLN A 309 -1.55 14.06 -23.59
C GLN A 309 -2.12 12.64 -23.77
N GLU A 310 -2.91 12.44 -24.81
CA GLU A 310 -3.34 11.12 -25.26
C GLU A 310 -2.29 10.53 -26.21
N ASN A 311 -1.35 9.77 -25.65
CA ASN A 311 -0.32 9.09 -26.44
C ASN A 311 -0.13 7.64 -25.94
N PRO A 312 -0.85 6.67 -26.55
CA PRO A 312 -0.76 5.26 -26.16
C PRO A 312 0.66 4.68 -26.29
N HIS A 313 1.44 5.15 -27.27
CA HIS A 313 2.82 4.69 -27.46
C HIS A 313 3.72 5.11 -26.30
N TYR A 314 3.62 6.37 -25.84
CA TYR A 314 4.39 6.86 -24.68
C TYR A 314 4.00 6.11 -23.41
N PHE A 315 2.70 5.87 -23.20
CA PHE A 315 2.24 5.12 -22.05
C PHE A 315 2.77 3.67 -22.06
N GLN A 316 2.69 3.00 -23.21
CA GLN A 316 3.18 1.64 -23.35
C GLN A 316 4.70 1.53 -23.14
N ALA A 317 5.48 2.47 -23.68
CA ALA A 317 6.93 2.53 -23.47
C ALA A 317 7.27 2.71 -21.98
N TRP A 318 6.52 3.56 -21.26
CA TRP A 318 6.66 3.71 -19.81
C TRP A 318 6.31 2.41 -19.08
N GLN A 319 5.19 1.77 -19.40
CA GLN A 319 4.78 0.51 -18.76
C GLN A 319 5.85 -0.58 -18.90
N LYS A 320 6.47 -0.71 -20.09
CA LYS A 320 7.47 -1.73 -20.39
C LYS A 320 8.88 -1.41 -19.88
N GLY A 321 9.17 -0.16 -19.53
CA GLY A 321 10.54 0.29 -19.27
C GLY A 321 11.39 0.33 -20.54
N GLU A 322 10.86 1.01 -21.56
CA GLU A 322 11.46 1.25 -22.87
C GLU A 322 11.47 2.75 -23.22
N THR A 323 11.56 3.61 -22.21
CA THR A 323 11.53 5.08 -22.36
C THR A 323 12.84 5.65 -22.87
N GLY A 324 13.92 4.88 -22.78
CA GLY A 324 15.27 5.35 -23.05
C GLY A 324 15.84 6.17 -21.89
N TYR A 325 15.23 6.15 -20.70
CA TYR A 325 15.79 6.74 -19.48
C TYR A 325 16.14 5.63 -18.48
N PRO A 326 17.44 5.32 -18.26
CA PRO A 326 17.85 4.09 -17.59
C PRO A 326 17.26 3.89 -16.19
N ILE A 327 17.20 4.95 -15.37
CA ILE A 327 16.64 4.85 -14.01
C ILE A 327 15.12 4.60 -14.01
N VAL A 328 14.39 5.14 -15.00
CA VAL A 328 12.95 4.94 -15.18
C VAL A 328 12.72 3.51 -15.67
N ASP A 329 13.48 3.09 -16.68
CA ASP A 329 13.33 1.76 -17.29
C ASP A 329 13.68 0.65 -16.31
N ALA A 330 14.79 0.80 -15.57
CA ALA A 330 15.18 -0.14 -14.51
C ALA A 330 14.09 -0.27 -13.44
N ALA A 331 13.49 0.85 -13.03
CA ALA A 331 12.40 0.87 -12.06
C ALA A 331 11.15 0.14 -12.56
N MET A 332 10.74 0.41 -13.81
CA MET A 332 9.57 -0.24 -14.40
C MET A 332 9.80 -1.74 -14.59
N ARG A 333 11.03 -2.17 -14.92
CA ARG A 333 11.37 -3.60 -14.95
C ARG A 333 11.36 -4.25 -13.56
N GLN A 334 11.82 -3.55 -12.53
CA GLN A 334 11.67 -4.02 -11.14
C GLN A 334 10.20 -4.25 -10.77
N LEU A 335 9.33 -3.28 -11.05
CA LEU A 335 7.89 -3.39 -10.79
C LEU A 335 7.28 -4.58 -11.51
N ASN A 336 7.51 -4.68 -12.82
CA ASN A 336 6.89 -5.72 -13.65
C ASN A 336 7.36 -7.13 -13.26
N ALA A 337 8.63 -7.27 -12.89
CA ALA A 337 9.22 -8.56 -12.52
C ALA A 337 8.85 -9.00 -11.09
N THR A 338 8.80 -8.08 -10.14
CA THR A 338 8.69 -8.41 -8.70
C THR A 338 7.35 -8.05 -8.06
N GLY A 339 6.57 -7.18 -8.70
CA GLY A 339 5.40 -6.55 -8.11
C GLY A 339 5.73 -5.52 -7.03
N TRP A 340 6.98 -5.09 -6.89
CA TRP A 340 7.37 -4.07 -5.93
C TRP A 340 8.33 -3.08 -6.56
N MET A 341 8.26 -1.82 -6.15
CA MET A 341 9.18 -0.78 -6.58
C MET A 341 9.67 0.03 -5.39
N HIS A 342 10.97 0.34 -5.35
CA HIS A 342 11.55 1.20 -4.32
C HIS A 342 10.89 2.59 -4.32
N ASN A 343 10.61 3.17 -3.15
CA ASN A 343 9.82 4.42 -3.04
C ASN A 343 10.42 5.60 -3.83
N ARG A 344 11.75 5.77 -3.79
CA ARG A 344 12.45 6.79 -4.58
C ARG A 344 12.15 6.65 -6.07
N LEU A 345 12.09 5.41 -6.56
CA LEU A 345 11.80 5.10 -7.96
C LEU A 345 10.33 5.25 -8.30
N ARG A 346 9.40 4.92 -7.38
CA ARG A 346 7.96 5.23 -7.56
C ARG A 346 7.75 6.71 -7.82
N THR A 347 8.43 7.54 -7.06
CA THR A 347 8.42 8.99 -7.24
C THR A 347 8.99 9.41 -8.60
N ILE A 348 10.15 8.88 -9.00
CA ILE A 348 10.80 9.24 -10.27
C ILE A 348 9.94 8.83 -11.47
N THR A 349 9.45 7.59 -11.49
CA THR A 349 8.63 7.03 -12.58
C THR A 349 7.27 7.72 -12.69
N ALA A 350 6.62 8.04 -11.57
CA ALA A 350 5.38 8.80 -11.56
C ALA A 350 5.58 10.25 -12.03
N SER A 351 6.67 10.91 -11.57
CA SER A 351 7.03 12.25 -12.05
C SER A 351 7.30 12.22 -13.55
N PHE A 352 8.02 11.21 -14.07
CA PHE A 352 8.30 11.09 -15.49
C PHE A 352 7.00 10.92 -16.30
N LEU A 353 6.11 10.02 -15.90
CA LEU A 353 4.83 9.83 -16.61
C LEU A 353 4.01 11.13 -16.69
N VAL A 354 3.89 11.85 -15.57
CA VAL A 354 2.99 13.01 -15.48
C VAL A 354 3.63 14.30 -15.99
N LYS A 355 4.96 14.44 -15.87
CA LYS A 355 5.65 15.72 -16.11
C LYS A 355 6.67 15.69 -17.24
N ASP A 356 7.09 14.52 -17.70
CA ASP A 356 7.87 14.37 -18.93
C ASP A 356 7.01 13.89 -20.11
N LEU A 357 6.04 13.01 -19.85
CA LEU A 357 5.14 12.50 -20.89
C LEU A 357 3.78 13.19 -20.93
N LEU A 358 3.47 14.04 -19.93
CA LEU A 358 2.20 14.74 -19.75
C LEU A 358 0.97 13.80 -19.79
N ILE A 359 1.14 12.54 -19.38
CA ILE A 359 0.05 11.55 -19.34
C ILE A 359 -0.73 11.69 -18.02
N ASP A 360 -2.05 11.47 -18.08
CA ASP A 360 -2.91 11.52 -16.90
C ASP A 360 -2.44 10.55 -15.82
N TRP A 361 -2.19 11.09 -14.62
CA TRP A 361 -1.71 10.36 -13.45
C TRP A 361 -2.59 9.17 -13.08
N ARG A 362 -3.89 9.19 -13.40
CA ARG A 362 -4.81 8.08 -13.13
C ARG A 362 -4.47 6.81 -13.91
N LEU A 363 -3.88 6.94 -15.11
CA LEU A 363 -3.44 5.80 -15.89
C LEU A 363 -2.24 5.12 -15.22
N GLY A 364 -1.32 5.92 -14.69
CA GLY A 364 -0.22 5.43 -13.88
C GLY A 364 -0.66 4.81 -12.57
N GLU A 365 -1.61 5.45 -11.86
CA GLU A 365 -2.23 4.93 -10.63
C GLU A 365 -2.82 3.54 -10.85
N ARG A 366 -3.63 3.39 -11.91
CA ARG A 366 -4.21 2.11 -12.31
C ARG A 366 -3.15 1.07 -12.63
N TYR A 367 -2.12 1.44 -13.41
CA TYR A 367 -1.05 0.50 -13.75
C TYR A 367 -0.32 0.02 -12.50
N PHE A 368 0.03 0.94 -11.58
CA PHE A 368 0.65 0.59 -10.31
C PHE A 368 -0.23 -0.38 -9.50
N MET A 369 -1.53 -0.11 -9.38
CA MET A 369 -2.45 -1.00 -8.66
C MET A 369 -2.47 -2.41 -9.26
N SER A 370 -2.44 -2.51 -10.59
CA SER A 370 -2.43 -3.79 -11.33
C SER A 370 -1.16 -4.63 -11.18
N GLN A 371 -0.05 -4.03 -10.71
CA GLN A 371 1.24 -4.70 -10.59
C GLN A 371 1.69 -4.89 -9.13
N LEU A 372 1.34 -3.95 -8.25
CA LEU A 372 1.89 -3.87 -6.89
C LEU A 372 1.35 -4.97 -5.97
N ILE A 373 2.25 -5.76 -5.39
CA ILE A 373 1.95 -6.66 -4.27
C ILE A 373 1.45 -5.89 -3.04
N ASP A 374 1.91 -4.65 -2.88
CA ASP A 374 1.52 -3.72 -1.82
C ASP A 374 0.49 -2.67 -2.28
N GLY A 375 -0.30 -2.98 -3.32
CA GLY A 375 -1.40 -2.13 -3.79
C GLY A 375 -2.35 -1.75 -2.66
N ASP A 376 -2.40 -0.46 -2.32
CA ASP A 376 -3.26 0.13 -1.30
C ASP A 376 -3.79 1.47 -1.83
N LEU A 377 -5.11 1.67 -1.80
CA LEU A 377 -5.73 2.83 -2.45
C LEU A 377 -5.23 4.15 -1.83
N ALA A 378 -5.17 4.24 -0.50
CA ALA A 378 -4.77 5.48 0.17
C ALA A 378 -3.32 5.86 -0.16
N ALA A 379 -2.40 4.91 -0.04
CA ALA A 379 -0.98 5.13 -0.31
C ALA A 379 -0.70 5.34 -1.81
N ASN A 380 -1.30 4.54 -2.70
CA ASN A 380 -1.10 4.67 -4.14
C ASN A 380 -1.68 5.99 -4.65
N ASN A 381 -2.94 6.31 -4.33
CA ASN A 381 -3.57 7.57 -4.71
C ASN A 381 -2.80 8.77 -4.17
N GLY A 382 -2.43 8.72 -2.89
CA GLY A 382 -1.62 9.76 -2.24
C GLY A 382 -0.30 10.01 -2.95
N GLY A 383 0.46 8.95 -3.25
CA GLY A 383 1.73 9.04 -3.96
C GLY A 383 1.60 9.61 -5.38
N TRP A 384 0.60 9.15 -6.14
CA TRP A 384 0.34 9.66 -7.49
C TRP A 384 -0.08 11.12 -7.49
N GLN A 385 -1.00 11.50 -6.61
CA GLN A 385 -1.43 12.89 -6.49
C GLN A 385 -0.32 13.81 -5.96
N TRP A 386 0.59 13.29 -5.14
CA TRP A 386 1.79 14.02 -4.72
C TRP A 386 2.72 14.31 -5.90
N ALA A 387 3.02 13.31 -6.74
CA ALA A 387 3.90 13.46 -7.90
C ALA A 387 3.28 14.36 -8.97
N ALA A 388 1.98 14.22 -9.19
CA ALA A 388 1.19 14.95 -10.18
C ALA A 388 0.82 16.38 -9.75
N SER A 389 1.17 16.80 -8.54
CA SER A 389 0.84 18.14 -8.02
C SER A 389 -0.66 18.39 -7.91
N THR A 390 -1.46 17.33 -7.72
CA THR A 390 -2.92 17.37 -7.64
C THR A 390 -3.46 17.10 -6.23
N GLY A 391 -2.60 16.61 -5.31
CA GLY A 391 -2.97 16.18 -3.96
C GLY A 391 -2.81 17.24 -2.87
N THR A 392 -3.04 16.82 -1.63
CA THR A 392 -2.68 17.57 -0.41
C THR A 392 -1.17 17.53 -0.19
N ASP A 393 -0.56 18.68 0.13
CA ASP A 393 0.88 18.79 0.39
C ASP A 393 1.76 18.17 -0.72
N ALA A 394 1.24 18.24 -1.95
CA ALA A 394 1.87 17.66 -3.12
C ALA A 394 3.11 18.45 -3.54
N ALA A 395 4.00 17.81 -4.32
CA ALA A 395 5.10 18.54 -4.94
C ALA A 395 4.55 19.73 -5.75
N PRO A 396 5.15 20.92 -5.71
CA PRO A 396 4.71 22.04 -6.54
C PRO A 396 4.74 21.67 -8.03
N TYR A 397 3.79 22.17 -8.83
CA TYR A 397 3.68 21.79 -10.25
C TYR A 397 4.94 22.10 -11.08
N PHE A 398 5.65 23.18 -10.73
CA PHE A 398 6.91 23.57 -11.37
C PHE A 398 8.12 22.72 -10.96
N ARG A 399 7.96 21.84 -9.96
CA ARG A 399 8.96 20.85 -9.55
C ARG A 399 8.86 19.62 -10.46
N ILE A 400 9.59 19.67 -11.57
CA ILE A 400 9.74 18.59 -12.55
C ILE A 400 11.11 17.93 -12.35
N PHE A 401 11.13 16.63 -12.07
CA PHE A 401 12.36 15.88 -11.79
C PHE A 401 13.09 15.58 -13.09
N ASN A 402 14.38 15.87 -13.15
CA ASN A 402 15.23 15.39 -14.24
C ASN A 402 15.62 13.93 -13.93
N PRO A 403 15.14 12.93 -14.70
CA PRO A 403 15.43 11.52 -14.43
C PRO A 403 16.92 11.22 -14.41
N THR A 404 17.72 11.82 -15.30
CA THR A 404 19.18 11.66 -15.33
C THR A 404 19.81 12.14 -14.03
N THR A 405 19.50 13.36 -13.57
CA THR A 405 20.03 13.90 -12.30
C THR A 405 19.57 13.09 -11.08
N GLN A 406 18.35 12.53 -11.14
CA GLN A 406 17.88 11.63 -10.07
C GLN A 406 18.69 10.32 -10.07
N GLY A 407 18.94 9.72 -11.24
CA GLY A 407 19.80 8.54 -11.39
C GLY A 407 21.21 8.79 -10.86
N GLU A 408 21.87 9.87 -11.30
CA GLU A 408 23.22 10.23 -10.85
C GLU A 408 23.33 10.44 -9.33
N ARG A 409 22.24 10.87 -8.69
CA ARG A 409 22.20 11.13 -7.25
C ARG A 409 21.94 9.87 -6.44
N PHE A 410 20.98 9.05 -6.86
CA PHE A 410 20.46 7.94 -6.05
C PHE A 410 20.99 6.57 -6.49
N ASP A 411 21.54 6.45 -7.69
CA ASP A 411 22.22 5.28 -8.21
C ASP A 411 23.52 5.72 -8.89
N ARG A 412 24.36 6.46 -8.16
CA ARG A 412 25.55 7.16 -8.68
C ARG A 412 26.41 6.27 -9.57
N ASP A 413 26.69 5.07 -9.06
CA ASP A 413 27.58 4.12 -9.71
C ASP A 413 26.82 3.21 -10.69
N GLY A 414 25.49 3.34 -10.79
CA GLY A 414 24.62 2.63 -11.75
C GLY A 414 24.41 1.16 -11.41
N GLU A 415 24.55 0.76 -10.15
CA GLU A 415 24.45 -0.63 -9.72
C GLU A 415 23.02 -1.16 -9.93
N PHE A 416 22.03 -0.38 -9.52
CA PHE A 416 20.62 -0.74 -9.71
C PHE A 416 20.27 -0.77 -11.20
N ILE A 417 20.70 0.22 -11.97
CA ILE A 417 20.49 0.25 -13.42
C ILE A 417 21.06 -1.00 -14.09
N ARG A 418 22.29 -1.40 -13.78
CA ARG A 418 22.93 -2.58 -14.39
C ARG A 418 22.29 -3.90 -13.98
N GLN A 419 21.72 -3.97 -12.79
CA GLN A 419 20.96 -5.13 -12.33
C GLN A 419 19.72 -5.36 -13.22
N TRP A 420 18.98 -4.30 -13.53
CA TRP A 420 17.68 -4.39 -14.22
C TRP A 420 17.76 -4.17 -15.73
N LEU A 421 18.84 -3.57 -16.23
CA LEU A 421 19.10 -3.33 -17.65
C LEU A 421 20.42 -4.00 -18.07
N PRO A 422 20.46 -5.33 -18.26
CA PRO A 422 21.69 -6.04 -18.62
C PRO A 422 22.35 -5.54 -19.90
N ALA A 423 21.57 -5.03 -20.86
CA ALA A 423 22.07 -4.43 -22.11
C ALA A 423 22.97 -3.19 -21.88
N LEU A 424 22.92 -2.58 -20.69
CA LEU A 424 23.72 -1.42 -20.31
C LEU A 424 24.86 -1.77 -19.35
N ARG A 425 25.12 -3.05 -19.07
CA ARG A 425 26.09 -3.48 -18.04
C ARG A 425 27.49 -2.94 -18.28
N ASP A 426 27.93 -2.91 -19.53
CA ASP A 426 29.29 -2.54 -19.92
C ASP A 426 29.49 -1.02 -20.13
N ILE A 427 28.45 -0.21 -19.91
CA ILE A 427 28.56 1.24 -20.05
C ILE A 427 29.42 1.80 -18.91
N PRO A 428 30.49 2.55 -19.21
CA PRO A 428 31.47 2.96 -18.21
C PRO A 428 30.98 4.10 -17.31
N GLY A 429 31.19 3.95 -16.00
CA GLY A 429 31.02 5.01 -15.00
C GLY A 429 29.69 5.75 -15.10
N LYS A 430 29.75 7.09 -15.11
CA LYS A 430 28.57 7.96 -15.13
C LYS A 430 27.81 7.96 -16.46
N ALA A 431 28.39 7.43 -17.55
CA ALA A 431 27.71 7.35 -18.84
C ALA A 431 26.46 6.45 -18.80
N ILE A 432 26.35 5.59 -17.79
CA ILE A 432 25.19 4.72 -17.55
C ILE A 432 23.86 5.48 -17.45
N HIS A 433 23.89 6.77 -17.08
CA HIS A 433 22.69 7.61 -16.94
C HIS A 433 22.28 8.32 -18.25
N GLU A 434 23.17 8.36 -19.25
CA GLU A 434 22.91 8.87 -20.61
C GLU A 434 23.63 8.00 -21.68
N PRO A 435 23.34 6.69 -21.76
CA PRO A 435 24.14 5.73 -22.52
C PRO A 435 24.21 6.05 -24.02
N TRP A 436 23.17 6.65 -24.60
CA TRP A 436 23.15 7.06 -26.01
C TRP A 436 24.21 8.12 -26.34
N ARG A 437 24.46 9.08 -25.45
CA ARG A 437 25.48 10.13 -25.68
C ARG A 437 26.89 9.54 -25.72
N TRP A 438 27.14 8.54 -24.88
CA TRP A 438 28.40 7.82 -24.91
C TRP A 438 28.52 6.97 -26.17
N ALA A 439 27.47 6.23 -26.52
CA ALA A 439 27.44 5.36 -27.69
C ALA A 439 27.69 6.13 -29.00
N GLU A 440 27.08 7.31 -29.15
CA GLU A 440 27.32 8.20 -30.31
C GLU A 440 28.79 8.64 -30.41
N LYS A 441 29.43 8.99 -29.28
CA LYS A 441 30.85 9.36 -29.25
C LYS A 441 31.77 8.17 -29.49
N ALA A 442 31.39 7.00 -29.03
CA ALA A 442 32.15 5.76 -29.16
C ALA A 442 31.93 5.06 -30.51
N GLY A 443 30.94 5.48 -31.30
CA GLY A 443 30.56 4.81 -32.55
C GLY A 443 29.94 3.42 -32.34
N VAL A 444 29.28 3.20 -31.20
CA VAL A 444 28.69 1.91 -30.81
C VAL A 444 27.16 1.96 -30.97
N VAL A 445 26.56 0.86 -31.43
CA VAL A 445 25.11 0.68 -31.44
C VAL A 445 24.70 -0.03 -30.15
N LEU A 446 23.75 0.55 -29.42
CA LEU A 446 23.21 -0.05 -28.19
C LEU A 446 21.94 -0.84 -28.49
N ASP A 447 21.80 -2.00 -27.85
CA ASP A 447 20.53 -2.72 -27.71
C ASP A 447 19.67 -2.09 -26.60
N TYR A 448 19.43 -0.78 -26.73
CA TYR A 448 18.67 0.02 -25.77
C TYR A 448 18.05 1.23 -26.49
N PRO A 449 16.77 1.57 -26.24
CA PRO A 449 16.08 2.63 -26.97
C PRO A 449 16.71 4.00 -26.73
N ARG A 450 16.59 4.88 -27.74
CA ARG A 450 16.84 6.30 -27.57
C ARG A 450 15.73 6.94 -26.70
N PRO A 451 16.00 8.06 -26.00
CA PRO A 451 14.98 8.76 -25.23
C PRO A 451 13.74 9.08 -26.07
N ILE A 452 12.56 8.66 -25.60
CA ILE A 452 11.28 8.90 -26.30
C ILE A 452 10.85 10.38 -26.26
N VAL A 453 11.48 11.18 -25.40
CA VAL A 453 11.26 12.62 -25.27
C VAL A 453 12.55 13.31 -24.85
N GLU A 454 12.73 14.58 -25.21
CA GLU A 454 13.81 15.41 -24.66
C GLU A 454 13.32 16.13 -23.39
N HIS A 455 13.89 15.81 -22.22
CA HIS A 455 13.50 16.37 -20.92
C HIS A 455 13.35 17.90 -20.90
N LYS A 456 14.25 18.65 -21.57
CA LYS A 456 14.18 20.12 -21.59
C LYS A 456 12.91 20.63 -22.29
N GLN A 457 12.55 20.02 -23.41
CA GLN A 457 11.34 20.38 -24.15
C GLN A 457 10.09 19.94 -23.40
N ALA A 458 10.08 18.72 -22.85
CA ALA A 458 9.01 18.20 -22.03
C ALA A 458 8.72 19.09 -20.81
N ARG A 459 9.77 19.52 -20.11
CA ARG A 459 9.68 20.45 -18.98
C ARG A 459 8.94 21.74 -19.36
N ILE A 460 9.25 22.34 -20.51
CA ILE A 460 8.61 23.56 -20.99
C ILE A 460 7.11 23.29 -21.27
N ALA A 461 6.80 22.23 -22.02
CA ALA A 461 5.44 21.86 -22.37
C ALA A 461 4.56 21.64 -21.11
N THR A 462 5.08 20.91 -20.13
CA THR A 462 4.39 20.65 -18.86
C THR A 462 4.14 21.95 -18.09
N LEU A 463 5.13 22.84 -17.97
CA LEU A 463 4.94 24.13 -17.29
C LEU A 463 3.82 24.95 -17.95
N SER A 464 3.81 25.01 -19.29
CA SER A 464 2.75 25.69 -20.04
C SER A 464 1.37 25.07 -19.81
N ALA A 465 1.26 23.74 -19.79
CA ALA A 465 0.00 23.05 -19.56
C ALA A 465 -0.58 23.31 -18.16
N TYR A 466 0.25 23.24 -17.12
CA TYR A 466 -0.19 23.54 -15.76
C TYR A 466 -0.52 25.02 -15.57
N GLU A 467 0.24 25.94 -16.18
CA GLU A 467 -0.07 27.38 -16.13
C GLU A 467 -1.38 27.72 -16.83
N ALA A 468 -1.65 27.13 -18.00
CA ALA A 468 -2.93 27.29 -18.69
C ALA A 468 -4.10 26.78 -17.84
N ALA A 469 -3.96 25.58 -17.26
CA ALA A 469 -4.96 25.01 -16.37
C ALA A 469 -5.19 25.84 -15.10
N ARG A 470 -4.15 26.51 -14.58
CA ARG A 470 -4.25 27.39 -13.41
C ARG A 470 -4.90 28.74 -13.76
N LYS A 471 -4.56 29.35 -14.90
CA LYS A 471 -5.13 30.64 -15.34
C LYS A 471 -6.61 30.55 -15.69
N GLY A 472 -7.08 29.39 -16.13
CA GLY A 472 -8.51 29.17 -16.35
C GLY A 472 -9.35 29.05 -15.07
N ALA A 473 -8.75 29.08 -13.85
CA ALA A 473 -9.34 28.82 -12.51
C ALA A 473 -10.36 29.80 -12.02
#